data_AF-A0A6B1XBQ6-F1
#
_entry.id   AF-A0A6B1XBQ6-F1
#
_cell.length_a   1.000
_cell.length_b   1.000
_cell.length_c   1.000
_cell.angle_alpha   90.00
_cell.angle_beta   90.00
_cell.angle_gamma   90.00
#
_symmetry.space_group_name_H-M   'P 1'
#
loop_
_entity.id
_entity.type
_entity.pdbx_description
1 polymer ?
#
loop_
_entity_poly.entity_id
_entity_poly.type
_entity_poly.pdbx_seq_one_letter_code
_entity_poly.pdbx_strand_id
1 'polypeptide(L)'
;MNFNWKYALVNNIDFYPFFIVLALEETYPKSIFADSLWVLPVIFIFSLIAHFTLYKPAIESNPSLDQKHYTSSLVSWLIMIVGVIGIIFAVFYYHFHSPLMWIALLALVLLRDAFANNDL
;
A
#
# COMPACT_ATOMS: atom_id res chain seq x y z
N MET A 1 14.78 -9.23 -15.33
CA MET A 1 13.80 -8.64 -14.40
C MET A 1 14.56 -8.32 -13.13
N ASN A 2 14.84 -7.03 -12.87
CA ASN A 2 15.58 -6.63 -11.67
C ASN A 2 14.58 -6.39 -10.54
N PHE A 3 14.78 -7.06 -9.41
CA PHE A 3 13.96 -6.86 -8.21
C PHE A 3 14.30 -5.48 -7.64
N ASN A 4 13.33 -4.56 -7.65
CA ASN A 4 13.55 -3.12 -7.43
C ASN A 4 12.86 -2.61 -6.16
N TRP A 5 13.40 -3.04 -5.01
CA TRP A 5 12.85 -2.89 -3.66
C TRP A 5 12.94 -1.45 -3.16
N LYS A 6 14.00 -0.73 -3.56
CA LYS A 6 14.16 0.72 -3.29
C LYS A 6 12.95 1.51 -3.81
N TYR A 7 12.43 1.11 -4.97
CA TYR A 7 11.37 1.79 -5.68
C TYR A 7 9.99 1.38 -5.16
N ALA A 8 9.81 0.11 -4.82
CA ALA A 8 8.58 -0.40 -4.19
C ALA A 8 8.26 0.31 -2.86
N LEU A 9 9.29 0.70 -2.10
CA LEU A 9 9.09 1.40 -0.82
C LEU A 9 8.59 2.84 -1.01
N VAL A 10 9.23 3.59 -1.92
CA VAL A 10 8.87 5.00 -2.15
C VAL A 10 7.52 5.12 -2.86
N ASN A 11 7.26 4.26 -3.85
CA ASN A 11 6.06 4.31 -4.68
C ASN A 11 4.77 3.95 -3.93
N ASN A 12 4.89 3.31 -2.76
CA ASN A 12 3.74 2.88 -1.96
C ASN A 12 3.61 3.61 -0.62
N ILE A 13 4.40 4.67 -0.43
CA ILE A 13 4.44 5.41 0.83
C ILE A 13 3.07 5.99 1.22
N ASP A 14 2.27 6.36 0.23
CA ASP A 14 0.91 6.89 0.42
C ASP A 14 -0.06 5.83 0.95
N PHE A 15 0.23 4.54 0.76
CA PHE A 15 -0.58 3.43 1.25
C PHE A 15 -0.20 2.98 2.66
N TYR A 16 1.00 3.30 3.16
CA TYR A 16 1.41 2.88 4.51
C TYR A 16 0.53 3.43 5.62
N PRO A 17 0.09 4.71 5.60
CA PRO A 17 -0.88 5.20 6.56
C PRO A 17 -2.18 4.39 6.57
N PHE A 18 -2.68 3.98 5.41
CA PHE A 18 -3.88 3.16 5.30
C PHE A 18 -3.70 1.80 6.01
N PHE A 19 -2.59 1.10 5.74
CA PHE A 19 -2.31 -0.18 6.40
C PHE A 19 -2.05 -0.07 7.90
N ILE A 20 -1.35 0.99 8.34
CA ILE A 20 -1.08 1.24 9.76
C ILE A 20 -2.38 1.47 10.52
N VAL A 21 -3.26 2.32 10.00
CA VAL A 21 -4.52 2.65 10.69
C VAL A 21 -5.45 1.45 10.74
N LEU A 22 -5.54 0.65 9.67
CA LEU A 22 -6.33 -0.59 9.66
C LEU A 22 -5.79 -1.63 10.66
N ALA A 23 -4.47 -1.79 10.74
CA ALA A 23 -3.85 -2.67 11.73
C ALA A 23 -4.13 -2.19 13.17
N LEU A 24 -4.14 -0.88 13.41
CA LEU A 24 -4.48 -0.29 14.71
C LEU A 24 -5.97 -0.49 15.05
N GLU A 25 -6.89 -0.24 14.11
CA GLU A 25 -8.33 -0.44 14.30
C GLU A 25 -8.66 -1.88 14.73
N GLU A 26 -7.92 -2.85 14.21
CA GLU A 26 -8.13 -4.26 14.48
C GLU A 26 -7.43 -4.76 15.76
N THR A 27 -6.33 -4.13 16.15
CA THR A 27 -5.57 -4.50 17.35
C THR A 27 -6.17 -3.92 18.63
N TYR A 28 -6.83 -2.76 18.56
CA TYR A 28 -7.36 -2.06 19.72
C TYR A 28 -8.88 -2.27 19.89
N PRO A 29 -9.42 -2.18 21.12
CA PRO A 29 -10.83 -2.37 21.37
C PRO A 29 -11.70 -1.41 20.55
N LYS A 30 -12.76 -1.94 19.92
CA LYS A 30 -13.74 -1.16 19.14
C LYS A 30 -14.32 0.05 19.89
N SER A 31 -14.28 0.06 21.23
CA SER A 31 -14.70 1.19 22.06
C SER A 31 -13.82 2.45 21.91
N ILE A 32 -12.58 2.32 21.43
CA ILE A 32 -11.68 3.46 21.17
C ILE A 32 -11.96 4.06 19.78
N PHE A 33 -12.41 3.24 18.83
CA PHE A 33 -12.69 3.59 17.44
C PHE A 33 -14.18 3.50 17.10
N ALA A 34 -15.05 3.68 18.10
CA ALA A 34 -16.48 3.35 18.05
C ALA A 34 -17.25 4.06 16.91
N ASP A 35 -16.71 5.17 16.39
CA ASP A 35 -17.14 5.81 15.15
C ASP A 35 -16.07 5.66 14.06
N SER A 36 -16.05 4.52 13.36
CA SER A 36 -15.03 4.20 12.33
C SER A 36 -15.04 5.15 11.13
N LEU A 37 -16.07 5.99 10.99
CA LEU A 37 -16.14 7.02 9.94
C LEU A 37 -15.01 8.05 10.02
N TRP A 38 -14.40 8.27 11.20
CA TRP A 38 -13.26 9.19 11.37
C TRP A 38 -11.92 8.60 10.90
N VAL A 39 -11.83 7.27 10.76
CA VAL A 39 -10.62 6.57 10.30
C VAL A 39 -10.27 6.98 8.88
N LEU A 40 -11.26 7.11 8.00
CA LEU A 40 -11.06 7.48 6.59
C LEU A 40 -10.46 8.89 6.41
N PRO A 41 -11.00 9.96 7.03
CA PRO A 41 -10.36 11.28 7.04
C PRO A 41 -8.94 11.27 7.61
N VAL A 42 -8.70 10.53 8.70
CA VAL A 42 -7.38 10.44 9.32
C VAL A 42 -6.38 9.80 8.37
N ILE A 43 -6.72 8.66 7.77
CA ILE A 43 -5.88 8.02 6.76
C ILE A 43 -5.60 8.99 5.61
N PHE A 44 -6.63 9.66 5.10
CA PHE A 44 -6.49 10.60 3.99
C PHE A 44 -5.51 11.73 4.32
N ILE A 45 -5.59 12.31 5.53
CA ILE A 45 -4.66 13.35 5.99
C ILE A 45 -3.23 12.80 6.10
N PHE A 46 -3.03 11.63 6.71
CA PHE A 46 -1.69 11.04 6.83
C PHE A 46 -1.09 10.67 5.48
N SER A 47 -1.89 10.15 4.53
CA SER A 47 -1.46 9.90 3.15
C SER A 47 -1.07 11.21 2.45
N LEU A 48 -1.85 12.29 2.65
CA LEU A 48 -1.51 13.63 2.14
C LEU A 48 -0.17 14.14 2.69
N ILE A 49 0.04 14.01 4.01
CA ILE A 49 1.29 14.39 4.65
C ILE A 49 2.45 13.56 4.09
N ALA A 50 2.31 12.24 4.03
CA ALA A 50 3.33 11.34 3.49
C ALA A 50 3.68 11.69 2.03
N HIS A 51 2.67 11.99 1.21
CA HIS A 51 2.85 12.38 -0.17
C HIS A 51 3.69 13.65 -0.31
N PHE A 52 3.33 14.72 0.42
CA PHE A 52 4.00 16.00 0.27
C PHE A 52 5.35 16.08 0.99
N THR A 53 5.53 15.34 2.09
CA THR A 53 6.75 15.41 2.92
C THR A 53 7.78 14.34 2.60
N LEU A 54 7.35 13.18 2.07
CA LEU A 54 8.24 12.04 1.81
C LEU A 54 8.29 11.70 0.32
N TYR A 55 7.14 11.49 -0.32
CA TYR A 55 7.09 11.08 -1.73
C TYR A 55 7.64 12.16 -2.66
N LYS A 56 7.03 13.35 -2.64
CA LYS A 56 7.37 14.43 -3.58
C LYS A 56 8.87 14.84 -3.50
N PRO A 57 9.47 15.05 -2.31
CA PRO A 57 10.89 15.35 -2.21
C PRO A 57 11.81 14.20 -2.66
N ALA A 58 11.40 12.94 -2.43
CA ALA A 58 12.14 11.78 -2.89
C ALA A 58 12.17 11.70 -4.43
N ILE A 59 11.05 11.96 -5.10
CA ILE A 59 10.98 12.02 -6.57
C ILE A 59 11.76 13.21 -7.13
N GLU A 60 11.64 14.41 -6.54
CA GLU A 60 12.37 15.60 -7.00
C GLU A 60 13.90 15.42 -6.91
N SER A 61 14.38 14.77 -5.85
CA SER A 61 15.81 14.46 -5.68
C SER A 61 16.30 13.28 -6.53
N ASN A 62 15.40 12.37 -6.92
CA ASN A 62 15.72 11.18 -7.70
C ASN A 62 14.59 10.91 -8.72
N PRO A 63 14.58 11.58 -9.88
CA PRO A 63 13.49 11.47 -10.86
C PRO A 63 13.28 10.05 -11.40
N SER A 64 14.32 9.21 -11.36
CA SER A 64 14.23 7.78 -11.71
C SER A 64 13.34 6.95 -10.78
N LEU A 65 12.93 7.52 -9.64
CA LEU A 65 11.93 6.91 -8.75
C LEU A 65 10.50 7.12 -9.26
N ASP A 66 10.22 8.06 -10.16
CA ASP A 66 8.85 8.42 -10.57
C ASP A 66 8.15 7.26 -11.29
N GLN A 67 6.96 6.89 -10.81
CA GLN A 67 6.07 5.87 -11.39
C GLN A 67 5.84 6.02 -12.90
N LYS A 68 6.01 7.22 -13.47
CA LYS A 68 5.92 7.45 -14.93
C LYS A 68 6.98 6.72 -15.76
N HIS A 69 8.06 6.25 -15.14
CA HIS A 69 9.13 5.48 -15.80
C HIS A 69 8.98 3.96 -15.63
N TYR A 70 7.82 3.48 -15.17
CA TYR A 70 7.58 2.07 -14.90
C TYR A 70 6.63 1.48 -15.93
N THR A 71 7.06 0.40 -16.56
CA THR A 71 6.17 -0.54 -17.23
C THR A 71 5.85 -1.69 -16.29
N SER A 72 4.55 -1.85 -15.96
CA SER A 72 4.12 -2.99 -15.15
C SER A 72 4.37 -4.28 -15.91
N SER A 73 5.23 -5.14 -15.36
CA SER A 73 5.52 -6.45 -15.93
C SER A 73 4.30 -7.38 -15.81
N LEU A 74 4.27 -8.46 -16.59
CA LEU A 74 3.22 -9.49 -16.50
C LEU A 74 3.10 -10.09 -15.09
N VAL A 75 4.23 -10.22 -14.38
CA VAL A 75 4.28 -10.71 -12.98
C VAL A 75 3.67 -9.68 -12.02
N SER A 76 3.94 -8.39 -12.24
CA SER A 76 3.33 -7.29 -11.48
C SER A 76 1.81 -7.28 -11.63
N TRP A 77 1.31 -7.47 -12.86
CA TRP A 77 -0.12 -7.63 -13.14
C TRP A 77 -0.74 -8.84 -12.45
N LEU A 78 -0.06 -9.99 -12.47
CA LEU A 78 -0.51 -11.20 -11.77
C LEU A 78 -0.64 -10.96 -10.25
N ILE A 79 0.36 -10.31 -9.65
CA ILE A 79 0.34 -9.97 -8.22
C ILE A 79 -0.84 -9.04 -7.89
N MET A 80 -1.10 -8.05 -8.75
CA MET A 80 -2.24 -7.16 -8.58
C MET A 80 -3.58 -7.91 -8.63
N ILE A 81 -3.77 -8.79 -9.62
CA ILE A 81 -4.99 -9.58 -9.77
C ILE A 81 -5.21 -10.49 -8.55
N VAL A 82 -4.17 -11.21 -8.12
CA VAL A 82 -4.22 -12.07 -6.93
C VAL A 82 -4.53 -11.25 -5.68
N GLY A 83 -3.93 -10.06 -5.53
CA GLY A 83 -4.19 -9.16 -4.42
C GLY A 83 -5.63 -8.65 -4.39
N VAL A 84 -6.17 -8.20 -5.52
CA VAL A 84 -7.58 -7.73 -5.60
C VAL A 84 -8.57 -8.85 -5.28
N ILE A 85 -8.36 -10.05 -5.82
CA ILE A 85 -9.20 -11.22 -5.51
C ILE A 85 -9.11 -11.56 -4.02
N GLY A 86 -7.90 -11.50 -3.44
CA GLY A 86 -7.66 -11.69 -2.02
C GLY A 86 -8.43 -10.71 -1.13
N ILE A 87 -8.42 -9.42 -1.46
CA ILE A 87 -9.18 -8.37 -0.75
C ILE A 87 -10.68 -8.64 -0.81
N ILE A 88 -11.21 -9.02 -1.97
CA ILE A 88 -12.64 -9.29 -2.13
C ILE A 88 -13.05 -10.49 -1.26
N PHE A 89 -12.27 -11.57 -1.27
CA PHE A 89 -12.55 -12.74 -0.42
C PHE A 89 -12.43 -12.43 1.08
N ALA A 90 -11.41 -11.66 1.46
CA ALA A 90 -11.17 -11.19 2.82
C ALA A 90 -12.34 -10.41 3.41
N VAL A 91 -12.80 -9.40 2.66
CA VAL A 91 -13.84 -8.45 3.10
C VAL A 91 -15.22 -9.09 3.05
N PHE A 92 -15.56 -9.80 1.98
CA PHE A 92 -16.93 -10.23 1.73
C PHE A 92 -17.24 -11.66 2.20
N TYR A 93 -16.26 -12.56 2.19
CA TYR A 93 -16.52 -13.99 2.45
C TYR A 93 -16.13 -14.44 3.86
N TYR A 94 -15.02 -13.94 4.38
CA TYR A 94 -14.46 -14.51 5.60
C TYR A 94 -14.54 -13.62 6.84
N HIS A 95 -14.91 -12.33 6.70
CA HIS A 95 -14.86 -11.35 7.81
C HIS A 95 -13.54 -11.50 8.59
N PHE A 96 -12.43 -11.61 7.86
CA PHE A 96 -11.12 -11.85 8.46
C PHE A 96 -10.73 -10.60 9.24
N HIS A 97 -11.00 -10.63 10.54
CA HIS A 97 -10.58 -9.62 11.48
C HIS A 97 -9.18 -9.97 12.02
N SER A 98 -8.18 -10.03 11.16
CA SER A 98 -6.81 -10.39 11.54
C SER A 98 -5.76 -9.43 10.98
N PRO A 99 -4.89 -8.85 11.84
CA PRO A 99 -3.83 -7.94 11.43
C PRO A 99 -2.89 -8.52 10.36
N LEU A 100 -2.79 -9.85 10.30
CA LEU A 100 -2.01 -10.58 9.30
C LEU A 100 -2.49 -10.34 7.87
N MET A 101 -3.78 -10.07 7.68
CA MET A 101 -4.37 -9.80 6.38
C MET A 101 -3.87 -8.48 5.81
N TRP A 102 -3.80 -7.43 6.63
CA TRP A 102 -3.28 -6.13 6.22
C TRP A 102 -1.78 -6.19 5.92
N ILE A 103 -1.02 -6.98 6.70
CA ILE A 103 0.40 -7.25 6.42
C ILE A 103 0.57 -7.98 5.08
N ALA A 104 -0.29 -8.97 4.78
CA ALA A 104 -0.26 -9.69 3.50
C ALA A 104 -0.58 -8.77 2.31
N LEU A 105 -1.54 -7.85 2.47
CA LEU A 105 -1.88 -6.86 1.44
C LEU A 105 -0.75 -5.85 1.22
N LEU A 106 -0.14 -5.36 2.29
CA LEU A 106 1.05 -4.52 2.22
C LEU A 106 2.18 -5.24 1.47
N ALA A 107 2.45 -6.50 1.82
CA ALA A 107 3.48 -7.31 1.16
C ALA A 107 3.18 -7.50 -0.34
N LEU A 108 1.91 -7.72 -0.72
CA LEU A 108 1.51 -7.84 -2.12
C LEU A 108 1.71 -6.54 -2.89
N VAL A 109 1.38 -5.39 -2.30
CA VAL A 109 1.60 -4.07 -2.90
C VAL A 109 3.10 -3.82 -3.12
N LEU A 110 3.94 -4.14 -2.13
CA LEU A 110 5.40 -4.04 -2.26
C LEU A 110 5.95 -4.99 -3.32
N LEU A 111 5.46 -6.23 -3.37
CA LEU A 111 5.88 -7.22 -4.36
C LEU A 111 5.47 -6.79 -5.77
N ARG A 112 4.26 -6.25 -5.96
CA ARG A 112 3.78 -5.73 -7.25
C ARG A 112 4.81 -4.77 -7.85
N ASP A 113 5.26 -3.82 -7.05
CA ASP A 113 6.17 -2.76 -7.52
C ASP A 113 7.62 -3.19 -7.57
N ALA A 114 8.05 -4.11 -6.70
CA ALA A 114 9.39 -4.68 -6.78
C ALA A 114 9.59 -5.52 -8.06
N PHE A 115 8.50 -6.00 -8.66
CA PHE A 115 8.45 -6.71 -9.92
C PHE A 115 8.02 -5.84 -11.12
N ALA A 116 7.75 -4.54 -10.95
CA ALA A 116 7.57 -3.64 -12.07
C ALA A 116 8.92 -3.43 -12.80
N ASN A 117 8.89 -3.35 -14.14
CA ASN A 117 10.10 -3.08 -14.90
C ASN A 117 10.39 -1.58 -14.84
N ASN A 118 11.63 -1.23 -14.46
CA ASN A 118 12.12 0.12 -14.70
C ASN A 118 12.62 0.14 -16.14
N ASP A 119 12.01 0.98 -16.97
CA ASP A 119 12.58 1.30 -18.28
C ASP A 119 13.75 2.26 -18.04
N LEU A 120 14.92 1.69 -17.75
CA LEU A 120 16.22 2.35 -17.83
C LEU A 120 17.08 1.61 -18.84
#